data_AF-A0A1G8RZG6-F1
#
_entry.id   AF-A0A1G8RZG6-F1
#
_cell.length_a   1.000
_cell.length_b   1.000
_cell.length_c   1.000
_cell.angle_alpha   90.00
_cell.angle_beta   90.00
_cell.angle_gamma   90.00
#
_symmetry.space_group_name_H-M   'P 1'
#
loop_
_entity.id
_entity.type
_entity.pdbx_description
1 polymer ?
#
loop_
_entity_poly.entity_id
_entity_poly.type
_entity_poly.pdbx_seq_one_letter_code
_entity_poly.pdbx_strand_id
1 'polypeptide(L)'
;MCSKPKISPNRNAFFFGMPTFELSAIITMTIVAIIIMIESIGAFFALGEITDRKLTGHDIKKGLRAEGVGGFISGIFNSFTHSTFSQNVGLVALTGVKSRYVLIAAGIILLILGLFPKVSALASMIPRPVLGGAMIPMFGMLIATSLRMINRSDLTKGTNQLVIAVGLGIALAIEGAEEVLAAYPDNITLIVGNGIVMGTITLFTLNLLLNGPDKTEHATNDPPTSTKAGG
;
A
#
# COMPACT_ATOMS: atom_id res chain seq x y z
N MET A 1 -28.95 -23.18 -18.67
CA MET A 1 -28.97 -24.30 -17.70
C MET A 1 -28.13 -23.90 -16.49
N CYS A 2 -28.78 -23.51 -15.40
CA CYS A 2 -28.14 -23.12 -14.15
C CYS A 2 -27.48 -24.34 -13.47
N SER A 3 -26.16 -24.39 -13.46
CA SER A 3 -25.42 -25.25 -12.53
C SER A 3 -25.42 -24.57 -11.16
N LYS A 4 -26.26 -25.05 -10.24
CA LYS A 4 -26.26 -24.58 -8.85
C LYS A 4 -24.91 -24.92 -8.21
N PRO A 5 -24.19 -23.98 -7.59
CA PRO A 5 -22.98 -24.31 -6.85
C PRO A 5 -23.37 -25.18 -5.66
N LYS A 6 -22.75 -26.35 -5.57
CA LYS A 6 -22.98 -27.35 -4.54
C LYS A 6 -22.34 -26.85 -3.24
N ILE A 7 -23.09 -26.11 -2.43
CA ILE A 7 -22.64 -25.66 -1.11
C ILE A 7 -22.58 -26.88 -0.19
N SER A 8 -21.36 -27.38 0.02
CA SER A 8 -21.06 -28.36 1.08
C SER A 8 -21.22 -27.67 2.45
N PRO A 9 -22.00 -28.23 3.39
CA PRO A 9 -22.16 -27.65 4.71
C PRO A 9 -20.97 -28.07 5.60
N ASN A 10 -19.79 -27.50 5.37
CA ASN A 10 -18.65 -27.70 6.25
C ASN A 10 -18.68 -26.67 7.37
N ARG A 11 -18.89 -27.15 8.59
CA ARG A 11 -19.04 -26.40 9.85
C ARG A 11 -17.68 -26.05 10.47
N ASN A 12 -16.71 -25.64 9.63
CA ASN A 12 -15.32 -25.34 10.03
C ASN A 12 -15.01 -23.87 9.67
N ALA A 13 -13.93 -23.29 10.23
CA ALA A 13 -13.55 -21.88 10.04
C ALA A 13 -13.41 -21.41 8.55
N PHE A 14 -13.41 -22.35 7.59
CA PHE A 14 -13.35 -22.11 6.15
C PHE A 14 -14.74 -22.21 5.48
N PHE A 15 -15.72 -21.45 5.98
CA PHE A 15 -17.07 -21.40 5.40
C PHE A 15 -17.10 -20.85 3.96
N PHE A 16 -16.10 -20.04 3.57
CA PHE A 16 -16.05 -19.33 2.29
C PHE A 16 -15.14 -19.99 1.22
N GLY A 17 -14.59 -21.19 1.48
CA GLY A 17 -13.75 -21.93 0.52
C GLY A 17 -12.38 -22.32 1.09
N MET A 18 -11.80 -23.43 0.61
CA MET A 18 -10.43 -23.82 0.99
C MET A 18 -9.40 -22.99 0.23
N PRO A 19 -8.27 -22.61 0.84
CA PRO A 19 -7.20 -21.89 0.15
C PRO A 19 -6.64 -22.73 -1.00
N THR A 20 -6.71 -22.19 -2.22
CA THR A 20 -6.09 -22.77 -3.42
C THR A 20 -4.71 -22.16 -3.63
N PHE A 21 -3.69 -23.00 -3.80
CA PHE A 21 -2.32 -22.55 -3.97
C PHE A 21 -1.95 -22.59 -5.44
N GLU A 22 -2.05 -21.43 -6.10
CA GLU A 22 -1.60 -21.22 -7.47
C GLU A 22 -0.28 -20.44 -7.43
N LEU A 23 0.81 -21.07 -7.93
CA LEU A 23 2.15 -20.50 -7.83
C LEU A 23 2.24 -19.11 -8.49
N SER A 24 1.55 -18.95 -9.62
CA SER A 24 1.51 -17.70 -10.36
C SER A 24 0.83 -16.57 -9.58
N ALA A 25 -0.33 -16.85 -8.97
CA ALA A 25 -1.04 -15.91 -8.11
C ALA A 25 -0.25 -15.56 -6.84
N ILE A 26 0.47 -16.53 -6.26
CA ILE A 26 1.34 -16.32 -5.09
C ILE A 26 2.46 -15.32 -5.43
N ILE A 27 3.10 -15.49 -6.59
CA ILE A 27 4.18 -14.57 -7.03
C ILE A 27 3.62 -13.16 -7.22
N THR A 28 2.52 -13.02 -7.96
CA THR A 28 1.89 -11.71 -8.21
C THR A 28 1.46 -11.05 -6.90
N MET A 29 0.80 -11.77 -6.00
CA MET A 29 0.37 -11.23 -4.71
C MET A 29 1.55 -10.90 -3.79
N THR A 30 2.66 -11.64 -3.88
CA THR A 30 3.88 -11.31 -3.14
C THR A 30 4.47 -9.97 -3.60
N ILE A 31 4.53 -9.74 -4.92
CA ILE A 31 5.01 -8.47 -5.46
C ILE A 31 4.08 -7.32 -5.04
N VAL A 32 2.77 -7.51 -5.13
CA VAL A 32 1.78 -6.53 -4.67
C VAL A 32 1.93 -6.25 -3.17
N ALA A 33 2.13 -7.28 -2.34
CA ALA A 33 2.37 -7.10 -0.91
C ALA A 33 3.64 -6.29 -0.62
N ILE A 34 4.71 -6.50 -1.39
CA ILE A 34 5.93 -5.68 -1.29
C ILE A 34 5.65 -4.21 -1.63
N ILE A 35 4.90 -3.95 -2.69
CA ILE A 35 4.51 -2.59 -3.09
C ILE A 35 3.69 -1.91 -1.98
N ILE A 36 2.72 -2.63 -1.41
CA ILE A 36 1.90 -2.16 -0.29
C ILE A 36 2.76 -1.84 0.95
N MET A 37 3.76 -2.67 1.25
CA MET A 37 4.69 -2.40 2.34
C MET A 37 5.50 -1.12 2.09
N ILE A 38 5.98 -0.90 0.85
CA ILE A 38 6.71 0.33 0.47
C ILE A 38 5.81 1.56 0.62
N GLU A 39 4.56 1.48 0.18
CA GLU A 39 3.55 2.54 0.37
C GLU A 39 3.39 2.88 1.86
N SER A 40 3.22 1.85 2.70
CA SER A 40 3.00 2.00 4.14
C SER A 40 4.22 2.59 4.85
N ILE A 41 5.44 2.26 4.41
CA ILE A 41 6.68 2.91 4.91
C ILE A 41 6.63 4.42 4.64
N GLY A 42 6.23 4.83 3.43
CA GLY A 42 6.04 6.24 3.08
C GLY A 42 5.02 6.92 3.99
N ALA A 43 3.89 6.25 4.26
CA ALA A 43 2.86 6.74 5.17
C ALA A 43 3.36 6.90 6.61
N PHE A 44 4.16 5.94 7.10
CA PHE A 44 4.78 6.02 8.42
C PHE A 44 5.71 7.24 8.51
N PHE A 45 6.58 7.45 7.52
CA PHE A 45 7.46 8.61 7.53
C PHE A 45 6.70 9.94 7.48
N ALA A 46 5.64 10.03 6.67
CA ALA A 46 4.79 11.21 6.63
C ALA A 46 4.10 11.47 7.99
N LEU A 47 3.58 10.41 8.62
CA LEU A 47 2.97 10.51 9.95
C LEU A 47 4.01 10.88 11.03
N GLY A 48 5.24 10.36 10.94
CA GLY A 48 6.35 10.72 11.82
C GLY A 48 6.67 12.21 11.76
N GLU A 49 6.70 12.79 10.57
CA GLU A 49 6.87 14.24 10.38
C GLU A 49 5.71 15.04 10.98
N ILE A 50 4.46 14.65 10.72
CA ILE A 50 3.28 15.34 11.27
C ILE A 50 3.21 15.25 12.79
N THR A 51 3.66 14.12 13.36
CA THR A 51 3.63 13.87 14.81
C THR A 51 4.88 14.34 15.53
N ASP A 52 5.84 14.94 14.83
CA ASP A 52 7.16 15.36 15.35
C ASP A 52 7.93 14.20 16.02
N ARG A 53 7.75 12.98 15.51
CA ARG A 53 8.40 11.77 16.02
C ARG A 53 9.35 11.20 14.98
N LYS A 54 10.64 11.17 15.30
CA LYS A 54 11.64 10.43 14.51
C LYS A 54 11.36 8.93 14.61
N LEU A 55 11.03 8.31 13.49
CA LEU A 55 10.84 6.86 13.40
C LEU A 55 12.19 6.16 13.27
N THR A 56 12.36 5.09 14.04
CA THR A 56 13.52 4.20 13.92
C THR A 56 13.17 3.01 13.04
N GLY A 57 14.18 2.31 12.51
CA GLY A 57 13.95 1.04 11.78
C GLY A 57 13.23 -0.02 12.63
N HIS A 58 13.31 0.06 13.96
CA HIS A 58 12.53 -0.80 14.86
C HIS A 58 11.03 -0.47 14.85
N ASP A 59 10.68 0.81 14.79
CA ASP A 59 9.29 1.25 14.70
C ASP A 59 8.65 0.80 13.38
N ILE A 60 9.38 0.96 12.26
CA ILE A 60 8.92 0.53 10.93
C ILE A 60 8.72 -0.99 10.89
N LYS A 61 9.69 -1.76 11.42
CA LYS A 61 9.57 -3.24 11.53
C LYS A 61 8.36 -3.65 12.35
N LYS A 62 8.03 -2.94 13.44
CA LYS A 62 6.83 -3.23 14.24
C LYS A 62 5.55 -2.94 13.46
N GLY A 63 5.49 -1.82 12.73
CA GLY A 63 4.36 -1.45 11.88
C GLY A 63 4.09 -2.49 10.79
N LEU A 64 5.12 -2.83 10.01
CA LEU A 64 5.03 -3.84 8.95
C LEU A 64 4.66 -5.23 9.48
N ARG A 65 5.15 -5.60 10.67
CA ARG A 65 4.74 -6.87 11.32
C ARG A 65 3.26 -6.85 11.71
N ALA A 66 2.74 -5.72 12.18
CA ALA A 66 1.32 -5.60 12.49
C ALA A 66 0.46 -5.71 11.22
N GLU A 67 0.88 -5.08 10.12
CA GLU A 67 0.23 -5.23 8.81
C GLU A 67 0.26 -6.67 8.31
N GLY A 68 1.42 -7.33 8.35
CA GLY A 68 1.54 -8.72 7.91
C GLY A 68 0.67 -9.68 8.72
N VAL A 69 0.61 -9.50 10.05
CA VAL A 69 -0.31 -10.26 10.92
C VAL A 69 -1.76 -9.95 10.57
N GLY A 70 -2.10 -8.69 10.34
CA GLY A 70 -3.43 -8.27 9.90
C GLY A 70 -3.84 -8.92 8.57
N GLY A 71 -2.97 -8.87 7.56
CA GLY A 71 -3.19 -9.50 6.26
C GLY A 71 -3.32 -11.01 6.34
N PHE A 72 -2.53 -11.67 7.19
CA PHE A 72 -2.66 -13.11 7.44
C PHE A 72 -4.01 -13.46 8.07
N ILE A 73 -4.45 -12.71 9.07
CA ILE A 73 -5.77 -12.87 9.70
C ILE A 73 -6.87 -12.63 8.66
N SER A 74 -6.77 -11.57 7.85
CA SER A 74 -7.72 -11.29 6.76
C SER A 74 -7.82 -12.46 5.79
N GLY A 75 -6.69 -13.05 5.38
CA GLY A 75 -6.67 -14.23 4.51
C GLY A 75 -7.40 -15.44 5.13
N ILE A 76 -7.24 -15.70 6.43
CA ILE A 76 -7.97 -16.76 7.14
C ILE A 76 -9.49 -16.54 7.10
N PHE A 77 -9.92 -15.29 7.25
CA PHE A 77 -11.34 -14.91 7.21
C PHE A 77 -11.87 -14.67 5.79
N ASN A 78 -11.10 -15.01 4.74
CA ASN A 78 -11.45 -14.79 3.34
C ASN A 78 -11.78 -13.31 3.04
N SER A 79 -11.06 -12.40 3.69
CA SER A 79 -11.06 -10.96 3.45
C SER A 79 -9.85 -10.58 2.60
N PHE A 80 -9.91 -9.41 1.98
CA PHE A 80 -8.80 -8.84 1.24
C PHE A 80 -7.66 -8.43 2.19
N THR A 81 -6.43 -8.46 1.67
CA THR A 81 -5.28 -7.91 2.40
C THR A 81 -5.51 -6.42 2.68
N HIS A 82 -5.23 -5.99 3.90
CA HIS A 82 -5.34 -4.60 4.30
C HIS A 82 -3.97 -3.93 4.36
N SER A 83 -3.95 -2.63 4.10
CA SER A 83 -2.77 -1.76 4.15
C SER A 83 -2.99 -0.64 5.17
N THR A 84 -1.91 0.05 5.56
CA THR A 84 -2.04 1.31 6.29
C THR A 84 -2.80 2.34 5.46
N PHE A 85 -3.87 2.87 6.05
CA PHE A 85 -4.71 3.87 5.38
C PHE A 85 -4.06 5.26 5.45
N SER A 86 -3.22 5.58 4.46
CA SER A 86 -2.50 6.86 4.31
C SER A 86 -3.40 8.09 4.41
N GLN A 87 -4.70 7.95 4.15
CA GLN A 87 -5.65 9.04 4.21
C GLN A 87 -5.93 9.50 5.64
N ASN A 88 -5.81 8.59 6.62
CA ASN A 88 -5.88 8.96 8.03
C ASN A 88 -4.70 9.86 8.44
N VAL A 89 -3.54 9.74 7.77
CA VAL A 89 -2.39 10.64 7.99
C VAL A 89 -2.74 12.08 7.60
N GLY A 90 -3.45 12.25 6.48
CA GLY A 90 -3.98 13.54 6.05
C GLY A 90 -4.96 14.14 7.06
N LEU A 91 -5.86 13.32 7.62
CA LEU A 91 -6.79 13.78 8.66
C LEU A 91 -6.06 14.21 9.94
N VAL A 92 -5.02 13.49 10.37
CA VAL A 92 -4.20 13.87 11.53
C VAL A 92 -3.48 15.20 11.29
N ALA A 93 -2.98 15.43 10.07
CA ALA A 93 -2.36 16.71 9.70
C ALA A 93 -3.34 17.90 9.79
N LEU A 94 -4.60 17.69 9.38
CA LEU A 94 -5.63 18.73 9.40
C LEU A 94 -6.21 18.98 10.79
N THR A 95 -6.47 17.90 11.54
CA THR A 95 -7.13 17.98 12.86
C THR A 95 -6.17 18.28 13.99
N GLY A 96 -4.87 17.98 13.81
CA GLY A 96 -3.86 18.09 14.87
C GLY A 96 -4.02 17.05 15.98
N VAL A 97 -4.99 16.15 15.90
CA VAL A 97 -5.26 15.14 16.94
C VAL A 97 -4.32 13.96 16.76
N LYS A 98 -3.21 13.97 17.50
CA LYS A 98 -2.13 12.95 17.44
C LYS A 98 -2.38 11.75 18.37
N SER A 99 -3.53 11.66 19.03
CA SER A 99 -3.79 10.65 20.07
C SER A 99 -4.12 9.27 19.48
N ARG A 100 -3.32 8.25 19.86
CA ARG A 100 -3.56 6.84 19.47
C ARG A 100 -4.90 6.28 19.96
N TYR A 101 -5.47 6.84 21.03
CA TYR A 101 -6.75 6.36 21.58
C TYR A 101 -7.91 6.63 20.63
N VAL A 102 -7.81 7.66 19.79
CA VAL A 102 -8.81 7.94 18.75
C VAL A 102 -8.86 6.82 17.73
N LEU A 103 -7.70 6.29 17.33
CA LEU A 103 -7.59 5.17 16.39
C LEU A 103 -8.15 3.88 17.01
N ILE A 104 -7.87 3.63 18.29
CA ILE A 104 -8.43 2.46 19.01
C ILE A 104 -9.95 2.56 19.09
N ALA A 105 -10.49 3.72 19.47
CA ALA A 105 -11.93 3.94 19.54
C ALA A 105 -12.60 3.76 18.16
N ALA A 106 -12.01 4.31 17.10
CA ALA A 106 -12.48 4.13 15.73
C ALA A 106 -12.49 2.64 15.31
N GLY A 107 -11.42 1.90 15.64
CA GLY A 107 -11.35 0.46 15.38
C GLY A 107 -12.43 -0.33 16.11
N ILE A 108 -12.70 -0.02 17.39
CA ILE A 108 -13.77 -0.65 18.16
C ILE A 108 -15.14 -0.34 17.54
N ILE A 109 -15.37 0.90 17.13
CA ILE A 109 -16.61 1.31 16.45
C ILE A 109 -16.78 0.51 15.14
N LEU A 110 -15.72 0.38 14.34
CA LEU A 110 -15.76 -0.40 13.09
C LEU A 110 -16.02 -1.89 13.34
N LEU A 111 -15.42 -2.47 14.38
CA LEU A 111 -15.70 -3.86 14.78
C LEU A 111 -17.17 -4.04 15.16
N ILE A 112 -17.71 -3.13 15.97
CA ILE A 112 -19.12 -3.16 16.39
C ILE A 112 -20.03 -3.01 15.17
N LEU A 113 -19.76 -2.03 14.30
CA LEU A 113 -20.56 -1.80 13.07
C LEU A 113 -20.50 -2.99 12.11
N GLY A 114 -19.34 -3.64 11.98
CA GLY A 114 -19.17 -4.84 11.15
C GLY A 114 -19.98 -6.05 11.62
N LEU A 115 -20.32 -6.12 12.91
CA LEU A 115 -21.15 -7.19 13.48
C LEU A 115 -22.65 -6.97 13.23
N PHE A 116 -23.08 -5.79 12.78
CA PHE A 116 -24.49 -5.49 12.53
C PHE A 116 -24.87 -5.74 11.06
N PRO A 117 -25.69 -6.78 10.75
CA PRO A 117 -26.06 -7.11 9.37
C PRO A 117 -26.82 -5.99 8.65
N LYS A 118 -27.52 -5.12 9.40
CA LYS A 118 -28.21 -3.95 8.86
C LYS A 118 -27.25 -2.95 8.22
N VAL A 119 -26.05 -2.79 8.80
CA VAL A 119 -25.02 -1.89 8.25
C VAL A 119 -24.49 -2.47 6.95
N SER A 120 -24.23 -3.79 6.89
CA SER A 120 -23.84 -4.48 5.67
C SER A 120 -24.91 -4.38 4.57
N ALA A 121 -26.18 -4.50 4.94
CA ALA A 121 -27.30 -4.33 4.00
C ALA A 121 -27.34 -2.90 3.44
N LEU A 122 -27.15 -1.88 4.29
CA LEU A 122 -27.08 -0.49 3.85
C LEU A 122 -25.89 -0.25 2.90
N ALA A 123 -24.71 -0.80 3.21
CA ALA A 123 -23.53 -0.71 2.36
C ALA A 123 -23.77 -1.35 0.97
N SER A 124 -24.53 -2.45 0.90
CA SER A 124 -24.87 -3.11 -0.37
C SER A 124 -25.84 -2.30 -1.25
N MET A 125 -26.58 -1.35 -0.67
CA MET A 125 -27.50 -0.47 -1.39
C MET A 125 -26.83 0.79 -1.96
N ILE A 126 -25.55 1.03 -1.65
CA ILE A 126 -24.84 2.22 -2.14
C ILE A 126 -24.67 2.12 -3.66
N PRO A 127 -25.15 3.12 -4.44
CA PRO A 127 -24.98 3.11 -5.89
C PRO A 127 -23.52 3.16 -6.29
N ARG A 128 -23.15 2.42 -7.35
CA ARG A 128 -21.79 2.41 -7.91
C ARG A 128 -21.22 3.81 -8.20
N PRO A 129 -21.99 4.79 -8.74
CA PRO A 129 -21.47 6.13 -8.96
C PRO A 129 -21.01 6.84 -7.68
N VAL A 130 -21.66 6.56 -6.54
CA VAL A 130 -21.28 7.13 -5.23
C VAL A 130 -19.98 6.52 -4.72
N LEU A 131 -19.83 5.20 -4.87
CA LEU A 131 -18.58 4.51 -4.55
C LEU A 131 -17.42 5.07 -5.40
N GLY A 132 -17.63 5.25 -6.70
CA GLY A 132 -16.64 5.88 -7.58
C GLY A 132 -16.27 7.29 -7.14
N GLY A 133 -17.26 8.12 -6.81
CA GLY A 133 -17.02 9.48 -6.29
C GLY A 133 -16.24 9.49 -4.98
N ALA A 134 -16.53 8.56 -4.06
CA ALA A 134 -15.80 8.41 -2.80
C ALA A 134 -14.34 7.95 -3.00
N MET A 135 -14.03 7.25 -4.08
CA MET A 135 -12.67 6.80 -4.41
C MET A 135 -11.78 7.93 -4.94
N ILE A 136 -12.34 9.00 -5.53
CA ILE A 136 -11.55 10.10 -6.12
C ILE A 136 -10.63 10.77 -5.07
N PRO A 137 -11.12 11.22 -3.90
CA PRO A 137 -10.24 11.81 -2.88
C PRO A 137 -9.22 10.81 -2.34
N MET A 138 -9.60 9.53 -2.25
CA MET A 138 -8.72 8.46 -1.78
C MET A 138 -7.52 8.26 -2.73
N PHE A 139 -7.77 8.11 -4.02
CA PHE A 139 -6.70 7.99 -5.02
C PHE A 139 -5.91 9.30 -5.19
N GLY A 140 -6.57 10.46 -5.11
CA GLY A 140 -5.90 11.75 -5.15
C GLY A 140 -4.91 11.94 -3.99
N MET A 141 -5.28 11.51 -2.79
CA MET A 141 -4.40 11.56 -1.62
C MET A 141 -3.26 10.53 -1.72
N LEU A 142 -3.51 9.36 -2.29
CA LEU A 142 -2.47 8.36 -2.59
C LEU A 142 -1.40 8.93 -3.52
N ILE A 143 -1.82 9.60 -4.60
CA ILE A 143 -0.91 10.28 -5.53
C ILE A 143 -0.12 11.38 -4.81
N ALA A 144 -0.79 12.21 -3.99
CA ALA A 144 -0.13 13.29 -3.25
C ALA A 144 0.95 12.77 -2.29
N THR A 145 0.68 11.67 -1.57
CA THR A 145 1.68 11.03 -0.69
C THR A 145 2.85 10.46 -1.50
N SER A 146 2.57 9.85 -2.65
CA SER A 146 3.59 9.32 -3.55
C SER A 146 4.51 10.43 -4.09
N LEU A 147 3.95 11.58 -4.48
CA LEU A 147 4.71 12.75 -4.93
C LEU A 147 5.58 13.34 -3.81
N ARG A 148 5.08 13.39 -2.57
CA ARG A 148 5.88 13.81 -1.41
C ARG A 148 7.09 12.91 -1.20
N MET A 149 6.93 11.60 -1.38
CA MET A 149 8.03 10.64 -1.29
C MET A 149 9.06 10.87 -2.40
N ILE A 150 8.61 11.07 -3.64
CA ILE A 150 9.47 11.38 -4.78
C ILE A 150 10.26 12.69 -4.53
N ASN A 151 9.63 13.70 -3.94
CA ASN A 151 10.26 14.99 -3.65
C ASN A 151 11.37 14.92 -2.59
N ARG A 152 11.51 13.80 -1.87
CA ARG A 152 12.66 13.55 -0.98
C ARG A 152 13.90 13.09 -1.74
N SER A 153 13.75 12.64 -2.99
CA SER A 153 14.88 12.34 -3.87
C SER A 153 15.46 13.63 -4.46
N ASP A 154 16.73 13.60 -4.84
CA ASP A 154 17.37 14.73 -5.51
C ASP A 154 16.88 14.84 -6.96
N LEU A 155 15.82 15.62 -7.17
CA LEU A 155 15.22 15.87 -8.48
C LEU A 155 16.05 16.83 -9.35
N THR A 156 17.17 17.38 -8.85
CA THR A 156 18.09 18.18 -9.68
C THR A 156 18.99 17.29 -10.54
N LYS A 157 19.17 16.02 -10.14
CA LYS A 157 19.87 15.00 -10.93
C LYS A 157 18.99 14.54 -12.08
N GLY A 158 19.43 14.80 -13.32
CA GLY A 158 18.73 14.35 -14.53
C GLY A 158 18.54 12.83 -14.60
N THR A 159 19.44 12.04 -13.98
CA THR A 159 19.28 10.58 -13.89
C THR A 159 18.06 10.18 -13.07
N ASN A 160 17.83 10.81 -11.91
CA ASN A 160 16.64 10.55 -11.08
C ASN A 160 15.35 10.93 -11.81
N GLN A 161 15.34 12.09 -12.48
CA GLN A 161 14.20 12.51 -13.29
C GLN A 161 13.88 11.51 -14.41
N LEU A 162 14.90 11.01 -15.10
CA LEU A 162 14.75 10.03 -16.18
C LEU A 162 14.23 8.70 -15.65
N VAL A 163 14.76 8.21 -14.52
CA VAL A 163 14.29 7.00 -13.84
C VAL A 163 12.81 7.08 -13.50
N ILE A 164 12.37 8.20 -12.91
CA ILE A 164 10.97 8.44 -12.56
C ILE A 164 10.10 8.51 -13.82
N ALA A 165 10.51 9.31 -14.81
CA ALA A 165 9.72 9.52 -16.03
C ALA A 165 9.52 8.23 -16.83
N VAL A 166 10.58 7.44 -17.03
CA VAL A 166 10.53 6.18 -17.78
C VAL A 166 9.74 5.13 -17.02
N GLY A 167 9.98 4.97 -15.72
CA GLY A 167 9.24 3.99 -14.91
C GLY A 167 7.74 4.27 -14.86
N LEU A 168 7.35 5.53 -14.64
CA LEU A 168 5.95 5.94 -14.66
C LEU A 168 5.33 5.81 -16.06
N GLY A 169 6.08 6.19 -17.10
CA GLY A 169 5.63 6.05 -18.48
C GLY A 169 5.34 4.60 -18.87
N ILE A 170 6.23 3.67 -18.51
CA ILE A 170 6.01 2.23 -18.75
C ILE A 170 4.81 1.72 -17.94
N ALA A 171 4.69 2.12 -16.67
CA ALA A 171 3.56 1.69 -15.84
C ALA A 171 2.21 2.06 -16.49
N LEU A 172 2.08 3.32 -16.92
CA LEU A 172 0.86 3.82 -17.56
C LEU A 172 0.65 3.24 -18.96
N ALA A 173 1.72 3.01 -19.72
CA ALA A 173 1.63 2.43 -21.06
C ALA A 173 1.12 0.99 -21.03
N ILE A 174 1.59 0.18 -20.06
CA ILE A 174 1.12 -1.19 -19.88
C ILE A 174 -0.34 -1.22 -19.44
N GLU A 175 -0.72 -0.39 -18.46
CA GLU A 175 -2.10 -0.29 -17.98
C GLU A 175 -3.06 0.18 -19.10
N GLY A 176 -2.61 1.06 -19.99
CA GLY A 176 -3.39 1.51 -21.14
C GLY A 176 -3.41 0.54 -22.33
N ALA A 177 -2.60 -0.52 -22.32
CA ALA A 177 -2.43 -1.47 -23.42
C ALA A 177 -3.05 -2.85 -23.16
N GLU A 178 -3.98 -2.95 -22.19
CA GLU A 178 -4.65 -4.20 -21.81
C GLU A 178 -5.24 -4.96 -23.01
N GLU A 179 -5.87 -4.25 -23.97
CA GLU A 179 -6.45 -4.85 -25.18
C GLU A 179 -5.40 -5.52 -26.08
N VAL A 180 -4.19 -4.97 -26.16
CA VAL A 180 -3.08 -5.51 -26.95
C VAL A 180 -2.46 -6.70 -26.22
N LEU A 181 -2.34 -6.62 -24.90
CA LEU A 181 -1.81 -7.69 -24.07
C LEU A 181 -2.78 -8.88 -24.01
N ALA A 182 -4.09 -8.68 -24.11
CA ALA A 182 -5.08 -9.76 -24.17
C ALA A 182 -4.90 -10.73 -25.37
N ALA A 183 -4.12 -10.35 -26.39
CA ALA A 183 -3.76 -11.23 -27.50
C ALA A 183 -2.62 -12.22 -27.16
N TYR A 184 -1.96 -12.06 -26.02
CA TYR A 184 -0.89 -12.94 -25.54
C TYR A 184 -1.43 -14.04 -24.62
N PRO A 185 -0.71 -15.17 -24.48
CA PRO A 185 -1.13 -16.25 -23.60
C PRO A 185 -1.15 -15.83 -22.12
N ASP A 186 -2.07 -16.43 -21.35
CA ASP A 186 -2.43 -16.06 -19.97
C ASP A 186 -1.24 -15.97 -18.99
N ASN A 187 -0.20 -16.74 -19.25
CA ASN A 187 1.03 -16.75 -18.45
C ASN A 187 1.85 -15.47 -18.60
N ILE A 188 1.79 -14.79 -19.75
CA ILE A 188 2.49 -13.53 -20.02
C ILE A 188 1.65 -12.36 -19.50
N THR A 189 0.34 -12.37 -19.75
CA THR A 189 -0.57 -11.29 -19.32
C THR A 189 -0.68 -11.17 -17.81
N LEU A 190 -0.53 -12.26 -17.05
CA LEU A 190 -0.57 -12.19 -15.58
C LEU A 190 0.56 -11.37 -14.97
N ILE A 191 1.74 -11.36 -15.60
CA ILE A 191 2.93 -10.65 -15.09
C ILE A 191 3.10 -9.30 -15.81
N VAL A 192 3.06 -9.34 -17.14
CA VAL A 192 3.29 -8.17 -18.00
C VAL A 192 2.06 -7.28 -18.09
N GLY A 193 0.86 -7.82 -17.87
CA GLY A 193 -0.40 -7.05 -17.87
C GLY A 193 -0.61 -6.17 -16.65
N ASN A 194 0.27 -6.24 -15.64
CA ASN A 194 0.19 -5.36 -14.49
C ASN A 194 1.16 -4.19 -14.63
N GLY A 195 0.64 -3.00 -14.91
CA GLY A 195 1.45 -1.79 -15.11
C GLY A 195 2.29 -1.44 -13.90
N ILE A 196 1.77 -1.68 -12.69
CA ILE A 196 2.49 -1.41 -11.43
C ILE A 196 3.74 -2.30 -11.34
N VAL A 197 3.63 -3.59 -11.66
CA VAL A 197 4.75 -4.54 -11.63
C VAL A 197 5.82 -4.14 -12.65
N MET A 198 5.43 -3.91 -13.89
CA MET A 198 6.35 -3.55 -14.97
C MET A 198 7.04 -2.20 -14.74
N GLY A 199 6.28 -1.20 -14.27
CA GLY A 199 6.81 0.10 -13.88
C GLY A 199 7.82 -0.01 -12.74
N THR A 200 7.53 -0.82 -11.72
CA THR A 200 8.43 -1.05 -10.58
C THR A 200 9.72 -1.73 -11.01
N ILE A 201 9.65 -2.79 -11.81
CA ILE A 201 10.84 -3.49 -12.35
C ILE A 201 11.70 -2.52 -13.16
N THR A 202 11.07 -1.69 -14.00
CA THR A 202 11.75 -0.67 -14.79
C THR A 202 12.46 0.32 -13.88
N LEU A 203 11.76 0.89 -12.89
CA LEU A 203 12.31 1.84 -11.92
C LEU A 203 13.54 1.29 -11.21
N PHE A 204 13.44 0.08 -10.67
CA PHE A 204 14.57 -0.57 -9.98
C PHE A 204 15.74 -0.82 -10.92
N THR A 205 15.48 -1.35 -12.11
CA THR A 205 16.53 -1.66 -13.10
C THR A 205 17.24 -0.39 -13.54
N LEU A 206 16.49 0.66 -13.89
CA LEU A 206 17.05 1.91 -14.38
C LEU A 206 17.78 2.68 -13.28
N ASN A 207 17.27 2.66 -12.05
CA ASN A 207 17.95 3.22 -10.91
C ASN A 207 19.30 2.53 -10.66
N LEU A 208 19.34 1.19 -10.71
CA LEU A 208 20.56 0.42 -10.53
C LEU A 208 21.59 0.71 -11.63
N LEU A 209 21.15 0.85 -12.89
CA LEU A 209 22.04 1.10 -14.02
C LEU A 209 22.58 2.53 -14.06
N LEU A 210 21.75 3.53 -13.75
CA LEU A 210 22.10 4.94 -13.93
C LEU A 210 22.69 5.59 -12.68
N ASN A 211 22.20 5.20 -11.50
CA ASN A 211 22.66 5.74 -10.22
C ASN A 211 23.60 4.77 -9.49
N GLY A 212 23.69 3.51 -9.92
CA GLY A 212 24.46 2.47 -9.24
C GLY A 212 23.85 2.08 -7.88
N PRO A 213 24.37 1.03 -7.23
CA PRO A 213 24.13 0.79 -5.82
C PRO A 213 24.88 1.86 -5.01
N ASP A 214 24.23 2.98 -4.72
CA ASP A 214 24.90 4.11 -4.07
C ASP A 214 25.34 3.78 -2.63
N LYS A 215 26.56 4.23 -2.27
CA LYS A 215 27.30 3.93 -1.03
C LYS A 215 27.04 4.98 0.08
N THR A 216 25.83 5.48 0.20
CA THR A 216 25.51 6.63 1.07
C THR A 216 24.41 6.29 2.08
N GLU A 217 24.70 5.36 2.98
CA GLU A 217 23.95 5.20 4.23
C GLU A 217 24.88 5.35 5.44
N HIS A 218 25.48 6.53 5.61
CA HIS A 218 26.01 6.99 6.90
C HIS A 218 26.07 8.53 6.94
N ALA A 219 24.91 9.17 7.09
CA ALA A 219 24.75 10.53 7.62
C ALA A 219 23.27 10.68 8.00
N THR A 220 22.84 10.46 9.24
CA THR A 220 22.99 11.41 10.34
C THR A 220 22.38 10.78 11.59
N ASN A 221 23.22 10.32 12.52
CA ASN A 221 22.82 9.95 13.88
C ASN A 221 23.64 10.70 14.94
N ASP A 222 24.19 11.87 14.61
CA ASP A 222 24.79 12.74 15.62
C ASP A 222 23.76 13.76 16.11
N PRO A 223 23.41 13.76 17.41
CA PRO A 223 22.65 14.84 18.01
C PRO A 223 23.50 16.12 18.02
N PRO A 224 22.88 17.33 17.98
CA PRO A 224 23.62 18.57 18.12
C PRO A 224 24.41 18.54 19.44
N THR A 225 25.73 18.63 19.34
CA THR A 225 26.65 18.80 20.47
C THR A 225 26.19 19.99 21.29
N SER A 226 25.76 19.72 22.53
CA SER A 226 25.54 20.76 23.53
C SER A 226 26.85 21.47 23.80
N THR A 227 26.96 22.71 23.32
CA THR A 227 28.01 23.65 23.73
C THR A 227 27.96 23.78 25.24
N LYS A 228 29.04 23.33 25.91
CA LYS A 228 29.32 23.63 27.31
C LYS A 228 29.41 25.15 27.48
N ALA A 229 28.50 25.73 28.25
CA ALA A 229 28.77 26.99 28.93
C ALA A 229 29.56 26.65 30.21
N GLY A 230 30.88 26.89 30.21
CA GLY A 230 31.60 27.29 31.43
C GLY A 230 31.17 28.72 31.76
N GLY A 231 31.01 29.11 33.02
CA GLY A 231 32.08 29.12 34.02
C GLY A 231 32.50 30.58 34.18
#